data_AF-J4KTI7-F1
#
_entry.id   AF-J4KTI7-F1
#
_cell.length_a   1.000
_cell.length_b   1.000
_cell.length_c   1.000
_cell.angle_alpha   90.00
_cell.angle_beta   90.00
_cell.angle_gamma   90.00
#
_symmetry.space_group_name_H-M   'P 1'
#
loop_
_entity.id
_entity.type
_entity.pdbx_description
1 polymer ?
#
loop_
_entity_poly.entity_id
_entity_poly.type
_entity_poly.pdbx_seq_one_letter_code
_entity_poly.pdbx_strand_id
1 'polypeptide(L)'
;MKRISLALLLAIVFAVFGCADTSAQTDQNLRGKKALVAFFSRADENYDVGYVAKDNTQILAQMIAAKINAPLFHIQTIKPYPK
;
A
#
# COMPACT_ATOMS: atom_id res chain seq x y z
N MET A 1 41.60 27.08 -5.48
CA MET A 1 41.17 26.19 -4.37
C MET A 1 39.73 26.45 -3.87
N LYS A 2 39.27 27.72 -3.75
CA LYS A 2 37.93 28.03 -3.22
C LYS A 2 36.74 27.55 -4.08
N ARG A 3 36.88 27.50 -5.41
CA ARG A 3 35.82 27.05 -6.34
C ARG A 3 35.62 25.53 -6.39
N ILE A 4 36.71 24.77 -6.22
CA ILE A 4 36.68 23.30 -6.13
C ILE A 4 36.03 22.88 -4.80
N SER A 5 36.31 23.61 -3.72
CA SER A 5 35.68 23.39 -2.41
C SER A 5 34.17 23.65 -2.41
N LEU A 6 33.69 24.61 -3.22
CA LEU A 6 32.27 24.96 -3.32
C LEU A 6 31.48 23.94 -4.18
N ALA A 7 32.09 23.45 -5.26
CA ALA A 7 31.48 22.43 -6.12
C ALA A 7 31.34 21.07 -5.39
N LEU A 8 32.31 20.71 -4.55
CA LEU A 8 32.26 19.48 -3.75
C LEU A 8 31.19 19.56 -2.64
N LEU A 9 30.98 20.75 -2.07
CA LEU A 9 29.94 20.98 -1.06
C LEU A 9 28.53 20.90 -1.66
N LEU A 10 28.35 21.35 -2.90
CA LEU A 10 27.06 21.32 -3.60
C LEU A 10 26.64 19.90 -4.01
N ALA A 11 27.61 19.04 -4.34
CA ALA A 11 27.36 17.63 -4.68
C ALA A 11 26.87 16.80 -3.48
N ILE A 12 27.32 17.12 -2.27
CA ILE A 12 26.91 16.42 -1.04
C ILE A 12 25.45 16.76 -0.68
N VAL A 13 25.01 18.00 -0.93
CA VAL A 13 23.61 18.42 -0.69
C VAL A 13 22.64 17.66 -1.61
N PHE A 14 23.01 17.38 -2.86
CA PHE A 14 22.17 16.63 -3.79
C PHE A 14 21.94 15.16 -3.41
N ALA A 15 22.88 14.53 -2.68
CA ALA A 15 22.76 13.13 -2.27
C ALA A 15 21.87 12.91 -1.04
N VAL A 16 21.68 13.95 -0.21
CA VAL A 16 20.93 13.83 1.07
C VAL A 16 19.42 14.10 0.88
N PHE A 17 19.02 14.82 -0.17
CA PHE A 17 17.60 15.07 -0.50
C PHE A 17 16.98 14.03 -1.44
N GLY A 18 17.74 13.03 -1.88
CA GLY A 18 17.32 12.00 -2.83
C GLY A 18 16.57 10.82 -2.20
N CYS A 19 15.73 11.02 -1.18
CA CYS A 19 14.76 10.00 -0.79
C CYS A 19 13.61 10.03 -1.79
N ALA A 20 13.71 9.26 -2.87
CA ALA A 20 12.58 9.04 -3.76
C ALA A 20 11.52 8.22 -3.00
N ASP A 21 10.48 8.90 -2.52
CA ASP A 21 9.31 8.26 -1.93
C ASP A 21 8.65 7.33 -2.96
N THR A 22 8.86 6.02 -2.83
CA THR A 22 8.19 4.99 -3.65
C THR A 22 6.66 5.07 -3.55
N SER A 23 6.12 5.72 -2.50
CA SER A 23 4.69 5.96 -2.33
C SER A 23 4.10 6.87 -3.43
N ALA A 24 4.90 7.78 -3.99
CA ALA A 24 4.45 8.71 -5.03
C ALA A 24 4.26 8.02 -6.40
N GLN A 25 4.97 6.91 -6.66
CA GLN A 25 4.92 6.18 -7.94
C GLN A 25 3.58 5.45 -8.18
N THR A 26 2.97 4.89 -7.13
CA THR A 26 1.65 4.24 -7.24
C THR A 26 0.57 5.24 -7.60
N ASP A 27 0.66 6.45 -7.03
CA ASP A 27 -0.32 7.51 -7.23
C ASP A 27 -0.31 8.04 -8.68
N GLN A 28 0.89 8.25 -9.25
CA GLN A 28 1.02 8.68 -10.65
C GLN A 28 0.45 7.66 -11.66
N ASN A 29 0.57 6.36 -11.39
CA ASN A 29 0.04 5.32 -12.28
C ASN A 29 -1.50 5.23 -12.27
N LEU A 30 -2.14 5.69 -11.20
CA LEU A 30 -3.60 5.64 -11.03
C LEU A 30 -4.29 6.95 -11.46
N ARG A 31 -3.55 8.04 -11.64
CA ARG A 31 -4.10 9.33 -12.09
C ARG A 31 -4.92 9.18 -13.37
N GLY A 32 -6.19 9.56 -13.30
CA GLY A 32 -7.14 9.52 -14.43
C GLY A 32 -7.69 8.13 -14.78
N LYS A 33 -7.35 7.08 -14.02
CA LYS A 33 -7.90 5.73 -14.21
C LYS A 33 -8.97 5.43 -13.17
N LYS A 34 -9.96 4.60 -13.52
CA LYS A 34 -10.87 3.99 -12.54
C LYS A 34 -10.17 2.82 -11.88
N ALA A 35 -10.28 2.72 -10.56
CA ALA A 35 -9.71 1.63 -9.78
C ALA A 35 -10.79 0.94 -8.94
N LEU A 36 -10.57 -0.34 -8.61
CA LEU A 36 -11.40 -1.16 -7.73
C LEU A 36 -10.47 -2.03 -6.88
N VAL A 37 -10.68 -2.05 -5.57
CA VAL A 37 -9.97 -2.96 -4.67
C VAL A 37 -10.85 -4.18 -4.43
N ALA A 38 -10.64 -5.24 -5.21
CA ALA A 38 -11.27 -6.53 -5.00
C ALA A 38 -10.42 -7.38 -4.04
N PHE A 39 -11.03 -7.93 -2.99
CA PHE A 39 -10.31 -8.72 -1.99
C PHE A 39 -11.15 -9.90 -1.51
N PHE A 40 -10.47 -10.93 -1.02
CA PHE A 40 -11.06 -12.05 -0.30
C PHE A 40 -10.44 -12.09 1.10
N SER A 41 -11.25 -12.25 2.15
CA SER A 41 -10.76 -12.39 3.53
C SER A 41 -11.64 -13.36 4.28
N ARG A 42 -11.08 -14.13 5.22
CA ARG A 42 -11.82 -15.08 6.01
C ARG A 42 -12.11 -14.48 7.39
N ALA A 43 -13.34 -14.04 7.62
CA ALA A 43 -13.79 -13.57 8.93
C ALA A 43 -14.60 -14.68 9.61
N ASP A 44 -13.92 -15.59 10.29
CA ASP A 44 -14.52 -16.67 11.07
C ASP A 44 -13.58 -17.20 12.15
N GLU A 45 -13.89 -18.38 12.68
CA GLU A 45 -13.10 -19.09 13.67
C GLU A 45 -11.88 -19.72 12.99
N ASN A 46 -10.69 -19.27 13.39
CA ASN A 46 -9.43 -19.79 12.89
C ASN A 46 -8.83 -20.78 13.90
N TYR A 47 -8.24 -21.86 13.39
CA TYR A 47 -7.46 -22.80 14.20
C TYR A 47 -6.35 -22.03 14.94
N ASP A 48 -6.23 -22.25 16.25
CA ASP A 48 -5.26 -21.63 17.18
C ASP A 48 -5.39 -20.13 17.50
N VAL A 49 -6.14 -19.32 16.73
CA VAL A 49 -6.28 -17.87 17.00
C VAL A 49 -7.72 -17.44 17.37
N GLY A 50 -8.69 -18.36 17.30
CA GLY A 50 -10.07 -18.10 17.69
C GLY A 50 -10.86 -17.27 16.69
N TYR A 51 -11.92 -16.60 17.15
CA TYR A 51 -12.80 -15.82 16.26
C TYR A 51 -12.18 -14.51 15.82
N VAL A 52 -12.09 -14.30 14.50
CA VAL A 52 -11.55 -13.08 13.90
C VAL A 52 -12.66 -12.30 13.19
N ALA A 53 -13.10 -11.20 13.80
CA ALA A 53 -14.17 -10.34 13.25
C ALA A 53 -13.77 -9.60 11.97
N LYS A 54 -12.48 -9.29 11.82
CA LYS A 54 -11.87 -8.72 10.62
C LYS A 54 -10.47 -9.30 10.46
N ASP A 55 -10.27 -10.01 9.36
CA ASP A 55 -9.00 -10.64 9.03
C ASP A 55 -8.04 -9.65 8.33
N ASN A 56 -6.75 -9.98 8.32
CA ASN A 56 -5.66 -9.11 7.91
C ASN A 56 -5.85 -8.61 6.47
N THR A 57 -6.34 -9.47 5.59
CA THR A 57 -6.56 -9.11 4.18
C THR A 57 -7.62 -8.01 4.05
N GLN A 58 -8.70 -8.08 4.82
CA GLN A 58 -9.72 -7.03 4.83
C GLN A 58 -9.15 -5.70 5.35
N ILE A 59 -8.31 -5.73 6.38
CA ILE A 59 -7.68 -4.52 6.94
C ILE A 59 -6.80 -3.85 5.86
N LEU A 60 -5.94 -4.64 5.20
CA LEU A 60 -5.07 -4.12 4.14
C LEU A 60 -5.87 -3.60 2.94
N ALA A 61 -6.94 -4.29 2.54
CA ALA A 61 -7.81 -3.83 1.46
C ALA A 61 -8.43 -2.46 1.78
N GLN A 62 -8.91 -2.26 3.01
CA GLN A 62 -9.43 -0.98 3.47
C GLN A 62 -8.38 0.13 3.44
N MET A 63 -7.15 -0.17 3.88
CA MET A 63 -6.03 0.79 3.83
C MET A 63 -5.67 1.18 2.39
N ILE A 64 -5.62 0.21 1.47
CA ILE A 64 -5.33 0.46 0.05
C ILE A 64 -6.44 1.30 -0.58
N ALA A 65 -7.70 0.92 -0.40
CA ALA A 65 -8.86 1.63 -0.94
C ALA A 65 -8.93 3.09 -0.47
N ALA A 66 -8.65 3.32 0.82
CA ALA A 66 -8.55 4.67 1.38
C ALA A 66 -7.38 5.45 0.74
N LYS A 67 -6.21 4.82 0.57
CA LYS A 67 -5.03 5.46 0.00
C LYS A 67 -5.22 5.89 -1.45
N ILE A 68 -5.95 5.11 -2.26
CA ILE A 68 -6.14 5.37 -3.69
C ILE A 68 -7.52 5.94 -4.04
N ASN A 69 -8.36 6.23 -3.03
CA ASN A 69 -9.75 6.66 -3.18
C ASN A 69 -10.55 5.77 -4.16
N ALA A 70 -10.53 4.46 -3.94
CA ALA A 70 -11.23 3.48 -4.79
C ALA A 70 -12.32 2.72 -4.01
N PRO A 71 -13.38 2.23 -4.70
CA PRO A 71 -14.36 1.34 -4.10
C PRO A 71 -13.74 0.01 -3.65
N LEU A 72 -14.38 -0.61 -2.66
CA LEU A 72 -14.08 -1.96 -2.17
C LEU A 72 -15.05 -2.98 -2.76
N PHE A 73 -14.56 -4.15 -3.13
CA PHE A 73 -15.36 -5.30 -3.53
C PHE A 73 -14.91 -6.55 -2.76
N HIS A 74 -15.77 -7.05 -1.86
CA HIS A 74 -15.47 -8.26 -1.10
C HIS A 74 -15.97 -9.49 -1.86
N ILE A 75 -15.03 -10.30 -2.34
CA ILE A 75 -15.27 -11.58 -2.99
C ILE A 75 -15.84 -12.54 -1.95
N GLN A 76 -17.06 -13.04 -2.20
CA GLN A 76 -17.73 -14.04 -1.37
C GLN A 76 -17.51 -15.43 -1.95
N THR A 77 -17.38 -16.43 -1.10
CA THR A 77 -17.37 -17.82 -1.56
C THR A 77 -18.80 -18.33 -1.74
N ILE A 78 -19.00 -19.19 -2.76
CA ILE A 78 -20.27 -19.92 -2.92
C ILE A 78 -20.37 -21.05 -1.90
N LYS A 79 -19.23 -21.66 -1.55
CA LYS A 79 -19.11 -22.69 -0.52
C LYS A 79 -18.24 -22.16 0.62
N PRO A 80 -18.62 -22.37 1.90
CA PRO A 80 -17.80 -21.95 3.03
C PRO A 80 -16.45 -22.68 3.01
N TYR A 81 -15.46 -22.11 3.69
CA TYR A 81 -14.17 -22.76 3.88
C TYR A 81 -14.35 -24.07 4.65
N PRO A 82 -13.58 -25.13 4.35
CA PRO A 82 -13.55 -26.32 5.19
C PRO A 82 -13.23 -25.94 6.64
N LYS A 83 -13.94 -26.57 7.56
CA LYS A 83 -13.66 -26.49 9.00
C LYS A 83 -12.69 -27.59 9.39
#